data_AF-A0A1A8I0P7-F1
#
_entry.id   AF-A0A1A8I0P7-F1
#
_cell.length_a   1.000
_cell.length_b   1.000
_cell.length_c   1.000
_cell.angle_alpha   90.00
_cell.angle_beta   90.00
_cell.angle_gamma   90.00
#
_symmetry.space_group_name_H-M   'P 1'
#
loop_
_entity.id
_entity.type
_entity.pdbx_description
1 polymer ?
#
loop_
_entity_poly.entity_id
_entity_poly.type
_entity_poly.pdbx_seq_one_letter_code
_entity_poly.pdbx_strand_id
1 'polypeptide(L)'
;EQYQQEIENLQEYYWTDSKVVLGYVNNDAKGFQTFVANRIQRIRSSTKPEQWRYVNSKVNPADGASRGLTAVQIKESNWLKGPDFL
;
A
#
# COMPACT_ATOMS: atom_id res chain seq x y z
N GLU A 1 15.80 10.60 -20.79
CA GLU A 1 16.87 10.22 -19.85
C GLU A 1 16.81 11.01 -18.54
N GLN A 2 16.77 12.36 -18.57
CA GLN A 2 16.62 13.20 -17.37
C GLN A 2 15.39 12.87 -16.49
N TYR A 3 14.21 12.67 -17.07
CA TYR A 3 13.00 12.28 -16.32
C TYR A 3 13.08 10.90 -15.66
N GLN A 4 13.86 9.97 -16.22
CA GLN A 4 14.04 8.65 -15.63
C GLN A 4 14.92 8.74 -14.38
N GLN A 5 15.97 9.59 -14.42
CA GLN A 5 16.80 9.92 -13.25
C GLN A 5 16.04 10.67 -12.15
N GLU A 6 15.07 11.53 -12.50
CA GLU A 6 14.22 12.19 -11.50
C GLU A 6 13.33 11.20 -10.76
N ILE A 7 12.76 10.22 -11.47
CA ILE A 7 11.91 9.19 -10.87
C ILE A 7 12.71 8.29 -9.92
N GLU A 8 13.96 7.95 -10.27
CA GLU A 8 14.85 7.14 -9.42
C GLU A 8 15.16 7.80 -8.06
N ASN A 9 15.03 9.11 -7.93
CA ASN A 9 15.30 9.86 -6.69
C ASN A 9 14.04 10.19 -5.88
N LEU A 10 12.87 9.66 -6.25
CA LEU A 10 11.63 9.89 -5.50
C LEU A 10 11.57 9.02 -4.25
N GLN A 11 11.08 9.61 -3.16
CA GLN A 11 10.75 8.84 -1.96
C GLN A 11 9.35 8.25 -2.10
N GLU A 12 9.26 6.92 -2.01
CA GLU A 12 7.99 6.21 -2.14
C GLU A 12 7.47 5.73 -0.79
N TYR A 13 6.15 5.75 -0.64
CA TYR A 13 5.45 5.26 0.54
C TYR A 13 4.30 4.34 0.13
N TYR A 14 4.15 3.22 0.83
CA TYR A 14 3.06 2.26 0.61
C TYR A 14 2.19 2.17 1.86
N TRP A 15 0.88 2.15 1.66
CA TRP A 15 -0.09 2.16 2.76
C TRP A 15 -0.98 0.92 2.72
N THR A 16 -1.17 0.28 3.87
CA THR A 16 -2.13 -0.81 4.05
C THR A 16 -2.91 -0.61 5.34
N ASP A 17 -4.18 -0.98 5.33
CA ASP A 17 -5.02 -1.03 6.53
C ASP A 17 -4.99 -2.39 7.23
N SER A 18 -4.29 -3.38 6.65
CA SER A 18 -4.08 -4.67 7.29
C SER A 18 -2.84 -4.65 8.15
N LYS A 19 -3.03 -4.53 9.48
CA LYS A 19 -1.94 -4.67 10.45
C LYS A 19 -1.24 -6.04 10.37
N VAL A 20 -1.97 -7.08 9.96
CA VAL A 20 -1.41 -8.41 9.75
C VAL A 20 -0.43 -8.42 8.58
N VAL A 21 -0.83 -7.85 7.43
CA VAL A 21 0.07 -7.72 6.26
C VAL A 21 1.27 -6.84 6.58
N LEU A 22 1.05 -5.71 7.25
CA LEU A 22 2.14 -4.83 7.70
C LEU A 22 3.14 -5.58 8.61
N GLY A 23 2.62 -6.40 9.53
CA GLY A 23 3.43 -7.28 10.37
C GLY A 23 4.23 -8.30 9.56
N TYR A 24 3.64 -8.90 8.53
CA TYR A 24 4.34 -9.83 7.65
C TYR A 24 5.44 -9.16 6.82
N VAL A 25 5.19 -7.95 6.30
CA VAL A 25 6.19 -7.20 5.52
C VAL A 25 7.39 -6.81 6.39
N ASN A 26 7.14 -6.42 7.64
CA ASN A 26 8.17 -5.98 8.59
C ASN A 26 8.93 -7.12 9.28
N ASN A 27 8.55 -8.38 9.06
CA ASN A 27 9.14 -9.51 9.76
C ASN A 27 9.93 -10.40 8.79
N ASP A 28 11.12 -10.82 9.21
CA ASP A 28 11.99 -11.78 8.53
C ASP A 28 11.74 -13.24 8.98
N ALA A 29 10.75 -13.46 9.83
CA ALA A 29 10.48 -14.76 10.44
C ALA A 29 10.19 -15.85 9.39
N LYS A 30 11.01 -16.90 9.45
CA LYS A 30 10.79 -18.17 8.74
C LYS A 30 9.64 -18.89 9.43
N GLY A 31 8.57 -19.19 8.68
CA GLY A 31 7.39 -19.89 9.23
C GLY A 31 6.06 -19.52 8.61
N PHE A 32 6.02 -18.58 7.67
CA PHE A 32 4.78 -18.31 6.92
C PHE A 32 4.39 -19.52 6.06
N GLN A 33 3.08 -19.74 5.94
CA GLN A 33 2.51 -20.60 4.93
C GLN A 33 3.07 -20.20 3.55
N THR A 34 3.37 -21.17 2.68
CA THR A 34 4.03 -20.95 1.38
C THR A 34 3.39 -19.83 0.56
N PHE A 35 2.06 -19.76 0.56
CA PHE A 35 1.29 -18.74 -0.14
C PHE A 35 1.54 -17.31 0.37
N VAL A 36 1.72 -17.14 1.68
CA VAL A 36 2.04 -15.86 2.31
C VAL A 36 3.52 -15.53 2.07
N ALA A 37 4.41 -16.50 2.29
CA ALA A 37 5.86 -16.33 2.05
C ALA A 37 6.15 -15.82 0.64
N ASN A 38 5.56 -16.45 -0.39
CA ASN A 38 5.76 -16.06 -1.79
C ASN A 38 5.27 -14.64 -2.09
N ARG A 39 4.18 -14.18 -1.46
CA ARG A 39 3.69 -12.80 -1.62
C ARG A 39 4.58 -11.78 -0.93
N ILE A 40 5.01 -12.08 0.29
CA ILE A 40 5.91 -11.20 1.03
C ILE A 40 7.25 -11.09 0.30
N GLN A 41 7.77 -12.20 -0.24
CA GLN A 41 8.97 -12.18 -1.07
C GLN A 41 8.79 -11.28 -2.30
N ARG A 42 7.66 -11.38 -3.01
CA ARG A 42 7.37 -10.52 -4.17
C ARG A 42 7.27 -9.05 -3.78
N ILE A 43 6.57 -8.72 -2.69
CA ILE A 43 6.50 -7.34 -2.17
C ILE A 43 7.90 -6.81 -1.87
N ARG A 44 8.74 -7.61 -1.20
CA ARG A 44 10.09 -7.20 -0.80
C ARG A 44 11.11 -7.24 -1.94
N SER A 45 10.79 -7.85 -3.08
CA SER A 45 11.63 -7.77 -4.29
C SER A 45 11.62 -6.40 -4.97
N SER A 46 10.59 -5.59 -4.72
CA SER A 46 10.42 -4.27 -5.34
C SER A 46 10.20 -3.13 -4.33
N THR A 47 10.14 -3.43 -3.03
CA THR A 47 9.92 -2.44 -1.97
C THR A 47 10.73 -2.81 -0.71
N LYS A 48 10.98 -1.84 0.14
CA LYS A 48 11.64 -2.00 1.44
C LYS A 48 10.61 -1.93 2.57
N PRO A 49 10.72 -2.75 3.65
CA PRO A 49 9.80 -2.70 4.78
C PRO A 49 9.58 -1.30 5.35
N GLU A 50 10.63 -0.47 5.38
CA GLU A 50 10.61 0.89 5.89
C GLU A 50 9.79 1.86 5.02
N GLN A 51 9.35 1.46 3.83
CA GLN A 51 8.42 2.24 3.00
C GLN A 51 6.96 1.98 3.35
N TRP A 52 6.65 0.91 4.10
CA TRP A 52 5.27 0.50 4.40
C TRP A 52 4.75 1.17 5.67
N ARG A 53 3.49 1.63 5.62
CA ARG A 53 2.80 2.37 6.67
C ARG A 53 1.39 1.82 6.88
N TYR A 54 0.87 2.04 8.09
CA TYR A 54 -0.52 1.72 8.43
C TYR A 54 -1.44 2.89 8.11
N VAL A 55 -2.58 2.62 7.47
CA VAL A 55 -3.70 3.57 7.32
C VAL A 55 -4.95 2.98 7.97
N ASN A 56 -5.78 3.80 8.63
CA ASN A 56 -7.06 3.31 9.14
C ASN A 56 -8.02 3.02 7.97
N SER A 57 -8.75 1.89 8.00
CA SER A 57 -9.67 1.49 6.92
C SER A 57 -10.68 2.58 6.54
N LYS A 58 -11.15 3.39 7.51
CA LYS A 58 -12.11 4.48 7.25
C LYS A 58 -11.55 5.61 6.38
N VAL A 59 -10.23 5.75 6.35
CA VAL A 59 -9.54 6.78 5.56
C VAL A 59 -8.66 6.16 4.47
N ASN A 60 -8.76 4.85 4.23
CA ASN A 60 -8.06 4.15 3.17
C ASN A 60 -8.84 4.28 1.85
N PRO A 61 -8.41 5.10 0.88
CA PRO A 61 -9.14 5.27 -0.37
C PRO A 61 -9.30 3.95 -1.15
N ALA A 62 -8.34 3.01 -1.01
CA ALA A 62 -8.40 1.72 -1.70
C ALA A 62 -9.58 0.83 -1.26
N ASP A 63 -10.13 1.03 -0.06
CA ASP A 63 -11.34 0.31 0.39
C ASP A 63 -12.55 0.68 -0.48
N GLY A 64 -12.71 1.97 -0.79
CA GLY A 64 -13.75 2.45 -1.71
C GLY A 64 -13.63 1.83 -3.11
N ALA A 65 -12.42 1.82 -3.68
CA ALA A 65 -12.21 1.24 -5.00
C ALA A 65 -12.47 -0.27 -5.04
N SER A 66 -12.12 -1.01 -3.99
CA SER A 66 -12.25 -2.48 -3.94
C SER A 66 -13.66 -2.97 -3.61
N ARG A 67 -14.45 -2.21 -2.83
CA ARG A 67 -15.85 -2.57 -2.49
C ARG A 67 -16.86 -2.21 -3.58
N GLY A 68 -16.48 -1.35 -4.51
CA GLY A 68 -17.37 -0.82 -5.54
C GLY A 68 -18.16 0.37 -5.01
N LEU A 69 -17.80 1.56 -5.48
CA LEU A 69 -18.54 2.79 -5.26
C LEU A 69 -19.30 3.16 -6.54
N THR A 70 -20.51 3.70 -6.39
CA THR A 70 -21.22 4.33 -7.52
C THR A 70 -20.50 5.61 -7.97
N ALA A 71 -20.79 6.08 -9.19
CA ALA A 71 -20.21 7.31 -9.71
C ALA A 71 -20.46 8.54 -8.80
N VAL A 72 -21.61 8.60 -8.13
CA VAL A 72 -21.93 9.67 -7.16
C VAL A 72 -21.05 9.55 -5.92
N GLN A 73 -20.97 8.34 -5.34
CA GLN A 73 -20.15 8.10 -4.15
C GLN A 73 -18.66 8.31 -4.41
N ILE A 74 -18.15 8.01 -5.61
CA ILE A 74 -16.75 8.28 -5.97
C ILE A 74 -16.44 9.78 -5.94
N LYS A 75 -17.38 10.64 -6.37
CA LYS A 75 -17.18 12.10 -6.33
C LYS A 75 -17.09 12.63 -4.90
N GLU A 76 -17.77 11.98 -3.97
CA GLU A 76 -17.83 12.36 -2.57
C GLU A 76 -16.76 11.68 -1.71
N SER A 77 -16.14 10.60 -2.20
CA SER A 77 -15.13 9.84 -1.45
C SER A 77 -13.75 10.48 -1.49
N ASN A 78 -12.86 9.94 -0.67
CA ASN A 78 -11.43 10.27 -0.66
C ASN A 78 -10.64 9.58 -1.79
N TRP A 79 -11.27 8.80 -2.67
CA TRP A 79 -10.57 8.07 -3.74
C TRP A 79 -9.87 9.02 -4.72
N LEU A 80 -10.58 10.05 -5.19
CA LEU A 80 -10.04 11.01 -6.16
C LEU A 80 -9.25 12.15 -5.51
N LYS A 81 -9.49 12.43 -4.23
CA LYS A 81 -8.85 13.52 -3.49
C LYS A 81 -7.59 13.09 -2.77
N GLY A 82 -7.45 11.79 -2.50
CA GLY A 82 -6.48 11.29 -1.55
C GLY A 82 -6.92 11.55 -0.10
N PRO A 83 -6.27 10.90 0.87
CA PRO A 83 -6.39 11.21 2.28
C PRO A 83 -5.49 12.40 2.66
N ASP A 84 -5.86 13.14 3.71
CA ASP A 84 -5.18 14.39 4.14
C ASP A 84 -3.68 14.26 4.48
N PHE A 85 -3.16 13.03 4.60
CA PHE A 85 -1.77 12.76 4.93
C PHE A 85 -0.85 12.57 3.71
N LEU A 86 -1.41 12.61 2.49
CA LEU A 86 -0.68 12.60 1.22
C LEU A 86 -0.69 14.00 0.59
#